data_AF-A0A166DN77-F1
#
_entry.id   AF-A0A166DN77-F1
#
_cell.length_a   1.000
_cell.length_b   1.000
_cell.length_c   1.000
_cell.angle_alpha   90.00
_cell.angle_beta   90.00
_cell.angle_gamma   90.00
#
_symmetry.space_group_name_H-M   'P 1'
#
loop_
_entity.id
_entity.type
_entity.pdbx_description
1 polymer ?
#
loop_
_entity_poly.entity_id
_entity_poly.type
_entity_poly.pdbx_seq_one_letter_code
_entity_poly.pdbx_strand_id
1 'polypeptide(L)'
;MSRTDVFEFLSVYGQIVGRSLCSHSLDTARISRGCRGNHGAMFSFSAFSSKELPGAYSHLDELLLHDVYEDIHGLAGLEVHFSQQIMEQGGEGDCALGDALDMLAPLLAQNTIRELILDEIVTPGWAGAIHRFMHSCLSGVTTLHCLETRRVHDFSTVLLPCTAALRTLTHPYERDTQSSLTGQWSNPRSQYDAGVSGSRTHTLPALHTIIVSMWVVQAMDRDKLWTMYNGSATDVRDWWDELIQALTYRRDTGLRVRTLRIIGGWTSQKLHDRTAEMDGAMLAHAVALVDELVDERKVGPHHQVLQDPCDQ
;
A
#
# COMPACT_ATOMS: atom_id res chain seq x y z
N MET A 1 -2.59 0.43 -29.12
CA MET A 1 -1.55 1.40 -28.71
C MET A 1 -0.31 0.61 -28.36
N SER A 2 0.86 0.98 -28.88
CA SER A 2 2.11 0.28 -28.55
C SER A 2 2.54 0.59 -27.12
N ARG A 3 3.44 -0.22 -26.53
CA ARG A 3 4.00 0.05 -25.19
C ARG A 3 4.72 1.40 -25.13
N THR A 4 5.41 1.79 -26.20
CA THR A 4 6.11 3.08 -26.31
C THR A 4 5.11 4.24 -26.26
N ASP A 5 3.99 4.13 -26.97
CA ASP A 5 2.96 5.17 -26.97
C ASP A 5 2.37 5.34 -25.55
N VAL A 6 2.08 4.23 -24.84
CA VAL A 6 1.63 4.27 -23.43
C VAL A 6 2.61 5.07 -22.59
N PHE A 7 3.90 4.82 -22.78
CA PHE A 7 4.91 5.47 -21.97
C PHE A 7 5.07 6.96 -22.27
N GLU A 8 4.95 7.36 -23.53
CA GLU A 8 4.93 8.75 -23.93
C GLU A 8 3.72 9.49 -23.32
N PHE A 9 2.52 8.90 -23.39
CA PHE A 9 1.33 9.47 -22.76
C PHE A 9 1.50 9.59 -21.24
N LEU A 10 2.00 8.55 -20.58
CA LEU A 10 2.26 8.59 -19.13
C LEU A 10 3.23 9.70 -18.75
N SER A 11 4.26 9.96 -19.55
CA SER A 11 5.17 11.08 -19.32
C SER A 11 4.45 12.43 -19.39
N VAL A 12 3.58 12.63 -20.40
CA VAL A 12 2.81 13.87 -20.55
C VAL A 12 1.86 14.08 -19.36
N TYR A 13 1.07 13.07 -18.99
CA TYR A 13 0.13 13.19 -17.86
C TYR A 13 0.86 13.26 -16.51
N GLY A 14 1.96 12.54 -16.36
CA GLY A 14 2.82 12.62 -15.18
C GLY A 14 3.41 14.02 -14.98
N GLN A 15 3.75 14.73 -16.06
CA GLN A 15 4.17 16.14 -15.97
C GLN A 15 3.05 17.06 -15.51
N ILE A 16 1.80 16.81 -15.92
CA ILE A 16 0.64 17.58 -15.45
C ILE A 16 0.48 17.39 -13.94
N VAL A 17 0.49 16.15 -13.45
CA VAL A 17 0.42 15.84 -12.02
C VAL A 17 1.61 16.47 -11.27
N GLY A 18 2.83 16.31 -11.78
CA GLY A 18 4.03 16.89 -11.20
C GLY A 18 3.96 18.43 -11.09
N ARG A 19 3.40 19.13 -12.08
CA ARG A 19 3.17 20.58 -12.02
C ARG A 19 2.09 20.95 -11.00
N SER A 20 1.03 20.16 -10.90
CA SER A 20 0.00 20.35 -9.87
C SER A 20 0.58 20.20 -8.47
N LEU A 21 1.47 19.23 -8.24
CA LEU A 21 2.21 19.09 -6.97
C LEU A 21 3.08 20.31 -6.63
N CYS A 22 3.67 21.00 -7.62
CA CYS A 22 4.42 22.24 -7.34
C CYS A 22 3.49 23.41 -7.02
N SER A 23 2.36 23.47 -7.72
CA SER A 23 1.50 24.66 -7.78
C SER A 23 0.48 24.70 -6.66
N HIS A 24 0.13 23.53 -6.14
CA HIS A 24 -0.84 23.33 -5.08
C HIS A 24 -0.16 22.66 -3.88
N SER A 25 -0.67 22.90 -2.67
CA SER A 25 -0.16 22.27 -1.45
C SER A 25 -0.64 20.82 -1.32
N LEU A 26 -0.28 19.97 -2.29
CA LEU A 26 -0.62 18.55 -2.32
C LEU A 26 0.53 17.78 -1.67
N ASP A 27 0.36 17.46 -0.39
CA ASP A 27 1.35 16.80 0.47
C ASP A 27 0.97 15.36 0.82
N THR A 28 -0.19 14.88 0.40
CA THR A 28 -0.61 13.48 0.53
C THR A 28 -0.66 12.83 -0.85
N ALA A 29 -0.07 11.64 -0.98
CA ALA A 29 -0.20 10.79 -2.15
C ALA A 29 -0.85 9.46 -1.79
N ARG A 30 -1.69 8.93 -2.67
CA ARG A 30 -2.22 7.57 -2.61
C ARG A 30 -1.75 6.80 -3.83
N ILE A 31 -1.31 5.56 -3.60
CA ILE A 31 -0.95 4.62 -4.66
C ILE A 31 -1.73 3.34 -4.44
N SER A 32 -2.68 3.09 -5.33
CA SER A 32 -3.54 1.93 -5.28
C SER A 32 -3.25 0.99 -6.44
N ARG A 33 -3.22 -0.30 -6.16
CA ARG A 33 -3.39 -1.28 -7.23
C ARG A 33 -4.88 -1.45 -7.49
N GLY A 34 -5.31 -1.07 -8.69
CA GLY A 34 -6.64 -1.39 -9.15
C GLY A 34 -6.74 -2.84 -9.57
N CYS A 35 -7.70 -3.56 -9.00
CA CYS A 35 -8.26 -4.77 -9.60
C CYS A 35 -9.64 -4.41 -10.14
N ARG A 36 -9.82 -4.43 -11.47
CA ARG A 36 -11.15 -4.36 -12.07
C ARG A 36 -11.52 -5.77 -12.48
N GLY A 37 -12.67 -6.25 -11.98
CA GLY A 37 -13.24 -7.54 -12.36
C GLY A 37 -13.09 -7.79 -13.86
N ASN A 38 -12.50 -8.95 -14.18
CA ASN A 38 -12.30 -9.47 -15.53
C ASN A 38 -11.59 -8.52 -16.53
N HIS A 39 -10.24 -8.49 -16.50
CA HIS A 39 -9.37 -8.39 -17.72
C HIS A 39 -8.42 -7.17 -17.84
N GLY A 40 -7.96 -6.58 -16.73
CA GLY A 40 -6.84 -5.62 -16.81
C GLY A 40 -6.10 -5.39 -15.50
N ALA A 41 -4.79 -5.17 -15.60
CA ALA A 41 -4.03 -4.57 -14.51
C ALA A 41 -4.22 -3.07 -14.52
N MET A 42 -4.38 -2.50 -13.33
CA MET A 42 -4.54 -1.07 -13.17
C MET A 42 -3.75 -0.61 -11.96
N PHE A 43 -3.24 0.61 -12.03
CA PHE A 43 -2.86 1.34 -10.84
C PHE A 43 -3.38 2.75 -10.92
N SER A 44 -3.61 3.36 -9.77
CA SER A 44 -3.90 4.78 -9.66
C SER A 44 -2.86 5.44 -8.77
N PHE A 45 -2.47 6.64 -9.17
CA PHE A 45 -1.72 7.58 -8.35
C PHE A 45 -2.58 8.83 -8.21
N SER A 46 -2.88 9.24 -6.98
CA SER A 46 -3.57 10.50 -6.72
C SER A 46 -2.83 11.28 -5.63
N ALA A 47 -2.90 12.60 -5.73
CA ALA A 47 -2.33 13.51 -4.75
C ALA A 47 -3.33 14.62 -4.40
N PHE A 48 -3.37 14.95 -3.11
CA PHE A 48 -4.32 15.89 -2.53
C PHE A 48 -3.72 16.53 -1.26
N SER A 49 -4.41 17.53 -0.71
CA SER A 49 -3.96 18.20 0.52
C SER A 49 -4.32 17.36 1.75
N SER A 50 -3.37 17.15 2.66
CA SER A 50 -3.56 16.50 3.96
C SER A 50 -4.66 17.14 4.81
N LYS A 51 -4.94 18.44 4.59
CA LYS A 51 -6.06 19.16 5.25
C LYS A 51 -7.43 18.61 4.86
N GLU A 52 -7.53 17.88 3.76
CA GLU A 52 -8.74 17.22 3.30
C GLU A 52 -8.91 15.84 3.95
N LEU A 53 -7.87 15.31 4.62
CA LEU A 53 -8.03 14.16 5.49
C LEU A 53 -8.81 14.59 6.75
N PRO A 54 -9.99 14.02 7.04
CA PRO A 54 -10.69 14.28 8.28
C PRO A 54 -9.79 14.07 9.51
N GLY A 55 -9.57 15.15 10.26
CA GLY A 55 -8.61 15.21 11.38
C GLY A 55 -8.93 14.34 12.61
N ALA A 56 -10.07 13.64 12.61
CA ALA A 56 -10.39 12.58 13.56
C ALA A 56 -10.65 11.28 12.79
N TYR A 57 -9.66 10.39 12.84
CA TYR A 57 -9.65 9.10 12.15
C TYR A 57 -10.72 8.10 12.63
N SER A 58 -11.62 8.52 13.53
CA SER A 58 -12.81 7.75 13.93
C SER A 58 -13.75 7.44 12.75
N HIS A 59 -13.55 8.10 11.60
CA HIS A 59 -14.26 7.91 10.34
C HIS A 59 -13.32 7.50 9.19
N LEU A 60 -12.13 6.96 9.45
CA LEU A 60 -11.29 6.42 8.36
C LEU A 60 -12.01 5.31 7.56
N ASP A 61 -13.00 4.66 8.17
CA ASP A 61 -13.97 3.78 7.51
C ASP A 61 -14.67 4.47 6.32
N GLU A 62 -15.01 5.75 6.45
CA GLU A 62 -15.63 6.55 5.39
C GLU A 62 -14.60 6.89 4.31
N LEU A 63 -13.37 7.26 4.69
CA LEU A 63 -12.26 7.51 3.75
C LEU A 63 -11.87 6.28 2.90
N LEU A 64 -12.14 5.07 3.38
CA LEU A 64 -11.90 3.82 2.64
C LEU A 64 -13.02 3.44 1.68
N LEU A 65 -14.19 4.06 1.83
CA LEU A 65 -15.26 3.97 0.86
C LEU A 65 -14.91 4.87 -0.33
N HIS A 66 -15.17 4.35 -1.52
CA HIS A 66 -14.82 4.96 -2.80
C HIS A 66 -15.30 6.42 -2.93
N ASP A 67 -16.36 6.77 -2.18
CA ASP A 67 -17.08 8.03 -2.23
C ASP A 67 -16.26 9.22 -1.70
N VAL A 68 -15.42 9.05 -0.67
CA VAL A 68 -14.74 10.21 -0.06
C VAL A 68 -13.70 10.81 -1.00
N TYR A 69 -13.14 10.03 -1.94
CA TYR A 69 -12.20 10.56 -2.92
C TYR A 69 -12.89 11.29 -4.08
N GLU A 70 -14.18 11.06 -4.34
CA GLU A 70 -14.92 11.85 -5.33
C GLU A 70 -15.14 13.28 -4.83
N ASP A 71 -15.19 13.48 -3.51
CA ASP A 71 -15.45 14.77 -2.88
C ASP A 71 -14.19 15.60 -2.56
N ILE A 72 -12.98 15.06 -2.76
CA ILE A 72 -11.71 15.77 -2.52
C ILE A 72 -11.53 16.87 -3.58
N HIS A 73 -11.58 18.12 -3.12
CA HIS A 73 -11.48 19.29 -3.98
C HIS A 73 -10.02 19.59 -4.31
N GLY A 74 -9.65 19.45 -5.58
CA GLY A 74 -8.29 19.75 -6.04
C GLY A 74 -7.36 18.54 -6.07
N LEU A 75 -7.93 17.34 -6.18
CA LEU A 75 -7.20 16.12 -6.47
C LEU A 75 -6.48 16.22 -7.83
N ALA A 76 -5.18 15.92 -7.83
CA ALA A 76 -4.41 15.69 -9.05
C ALA A 76 -4.02 14.22 -9.10
N GLY A 77 -4.45 13.51 -10.13
CA GLY A 77 -4.18 12.08 -10.23
C GLY A 77 -4.15 11.56 -11.65
N LEU A 78 -3.72 10.31 -11.76
CA LEU A 78 -3.71 9.53 -12.98
C LEU A 78 -4.16 8.11 -12.65
N GLU A 79 -4.91 7.53 -13.57
CA GLU A 79 -5.34 6.14 -13.53
C GLU A 79 -4.85 5.47 -14.81
N VAL A 80 -4.13 4.37 -14.66
CA VAL A 80 -3.49 3.68 -15.78
C VAL A 80 -4.10 2.29 -15.90
N HIS A 81 -4.68 2.01 -17.06
CA HIS A 81 -5.26 0.71 -17.37
C HIS A 81 -4.44 0.01 -18.45
N PHE A 82 -4.00 -1.21 -18.15
CA PHE A 82 -3.38 -2.11 -19.11
C PHE A 82 -4.40 -3.17 -19.51
N SER A 83 -4.62 -3.32 -20.82
CA SER A 83 -5.46 -4.41 -21.33
C SER A 83 -4.80 -5.77 -21.06
N GLN A 84 -5.61 -6.80 -20.80
CA GLN A 84 -5.14 -8.18 -20.59
C GLN A 84 -4.20 -8.67 -21.70
N GLN A 85 -4.41 -8.26 -22.94
CA GLN A 85 -3.56 -8.63 -24.08
C GLN A 85 -2.10 -8.19 -23.91
N ILE A 86 -1.85 -7.07 -23.22
CA ILE A 86 -0.49 -6.58 -22.92
C ILE A 86 0.16 -7.44 -21.81
N MET A 87 -0.65 -8.03 -20.92
CA MET A 87 -0.15 -8.83 -19.80
C MET A 87 0.10 -10.30 -20.16
N GLU A 88 -0.72 -10.89 -21.03
CA GLU A 88 -0.66 -12.31 -21.37
C GLU A 88 0.58 -12.69 -22.21
N GLN A 89 1.19 -11.74 -22.92
CA GLN A 89 2.31 -12.05 -23.81
C GLN A 89 3.65 -12.31 -23.10
N GLY A 90 3.74 -12.15 -21.77
CA GLY A 90 5.02 -12.33 -21.08
C GLY A 90 4.97 -12.92 -19.67
N GLY A 91 3.80 -13.13 -19.06
CA GLY A 91 3.74 -13.45 -17.61
C GLY A 91 4.31 -12.33 -16.72
N GLU A 92 4.55 -11.15 -17.29
CA GLU A 92 5.27 -10.00 -16.74
C GLU A 92 4.32 -8.83 -16.40
N GLY A 93 3.05 -9.12 -16.08
CA GLY A 93 2.04 -8.09 -15.84
C GLY A 93 2.46 -7.03 -14.81
N ASP A 94 3.11 -7.46 -13.72
CA ASP A 94 3.62 -6.55 -12.69
C ASP A 94 4.86 -5.76 -13.15
N CYS A 95 5.64 -6.26 -14.10
CA CYS A 95 6.81 -5.54 -14.63
C CYS A 95 6.37 -4.31 -15.41
N ALA A 96 5.35 -4.43 -16.27
CA ALA A 96 4.83 -3.31 -17.03
C ALA A 96 4.22 -2.21 -16.14
N LEU A 97 3.49 -2.61 -15.09
CA LEU A 97 3.00 -1.68 -14.05
C LEU A 97 4.15 -0.99 -13.33
N GLY A 98 5.18 -1.76 -12.97
CA GLY A 98 6.35 -1.23 -12.30
C GLY A 98 7.13 -0.22 -13.14
N ASP A 99 7.33 -0.51 -14.42
CA ASP A 99 8.01 0.40 -15.34
C ASP A 99 7.20 1.70 -15.52
N ALA A 100 5.87 1.59 -15.62
CA ALA A 100 4.99 2.75 -15.71
C ALA A 100 5.08 3.62 -14.45
N LEU A 101 5.13 3.02 -13.27
CA LEU A 101 5.31 3.72 -12.01
C LEU A 101 6.71 4.35 -11.89
N ASP A 102 7.75 3.62 -12.30
CA ASP A 102 9.15 4.08 -12.28
C ASP A 102 9.35 5.31 -13.19
N MET A 103 8.61 5.42 -14.30
CA MET A 103 8.61 6.62 -15.14
C MET A 103 7.99 7.86 -14.49
N LEU A 104 7.05 7.67 -13.56
CA LEU A 104 6.44 8.77 -12.82
C LEU A 104 7.38 9.31 -11.74
N ALA A 105 8.27 8.46 -11.20
CA ALA A 105 9.18 8.83 -10.13
C ALA A 105 9.94 10.16 -10.35
N PRO A 106 10.66 10.38 -11.48
CA PRO A 106 11.38 11.65 -11.69
C PRO A 106 10.46 12.87 -11.77
N LEU A 107 9.20 12.68 -12.20
CA LEU A 107 8.21 13.76 -12.33
C LEU A 107 7.64 14.15 -10.97
N LEU A 108 7.64 13.21 -10.01
CA LEU A 108 7.07 13.34 -8.67
C LEU A 108 8.14 13.53 -7.57
N ALA A 109 9.43 13.48 -7.92
CA ALA A 109 10.58 13.60 -7.01
C ALA A 109 10.83 15.01 -6.44
N GLN A 110 9.77 15.72 -6.09
CA GLN A 110 9.84 17.10 -5.60
C GLN A 110 9.89 17.19 -4.08
N ASN A 111 9.89 16.06 -3.37
CA ASN A 111 9.86 15.99 -1.89
C ASN A 111 8.72 16.79 -1.25
N THR A 112 7.64 17.02 -1.99
CA THR A 112 6.43 17.70 -1.49
C THR A 112 5.55 16.76 -0.68
N ILE A 113 5.56 15.47 -1.02
CA ILE A 113 4.75 14.44 -0.36
C ILE A 113 5.31 14.14 1.05
N ARG A 114 4.45 14.33 2.05
CA ARG A 114 4.67 14.04 3.47
C ARG A 114 3.89 12.81 3.93
N GLU A 115 2.72 12.58 3.35
CA GLU A 115 1.87 11.44 3.68
C GLU A 115 1.73 10.53 2.47
N LEU A 116 1.91 9.23 2.68
CA LEU A 116 1.73 8.21 1.66
C LEU A 116 0.64 7.23 2.11
N ILE A 117 -0.34 6.99 1.26
CA ILE A 117 -1.38 5.98 1.44
C ILE A 117 -1.09 4.83 0.47
N LEU A 118 -0.90 3.64 1.02
CA LEU A 118 -0.80 2.41 0.27
C LEU A 118 -2.01 1.54 0.62
N ASP A 119 -2.85 1.33 -0.37
CA ASP A 119 -3.96 0.38 -0.33
C ASP A 119 -3.65 -0.79 -1.26
N GLU A 120 -3.88 -2.01 -0.77
CA GLU A 120 -3.74 -3.27 -1.53
C GLU A 120 -2.36 -3.51 -2.17
N ILE A 121 -1.48 -4.25 -1.46
CA ILE A 121 -0.34 -4.93 -2.13
C ILE A 121 -0.76 -6.35 -2.47
N VAL A 122 -1.06 -6.57 -3.75
CA VAL A 122 -1.65 -7.83 -4.22
C VAL A 122 -0.59 -8.86 -4.64
N THR A 123 0.60 -8.41 -5.07
CA THR A 123 1.64 -9.32 -5.58
C THR A 123 3.06 -8.92 -5.17
N PRO A 124 4.02 -9.86 -5.12
CA PRO A 124 5.43 -9.56 -4.90
C PRO A 124 6.03 -8.60 -5.94
N GLY A 125 5.64 -8.73 -7.22
CA GLY A 125 6.13 -7.87 -8.29
C GLY A 125 5.73 -6.40 -8.09
N TRP A 126 4.48 -6.18 -7.69
CA TRP A 126 4.00 -4.83 -7.34
C TRP A 126 4.66 -4.28 -6.08
N ALA A 127 4.86 -5.11 -5.05
CA ALA A 127 5.63 -4.69 -3.87
C ALA A 127 7.04 -4.22 -4.25
N GLY A 128 7.70 -4.92 -5.17
CA GLY A 128 9.01 -4.52 -5.70
C GLY A 128 8.97 -3.19 -6.47
N ALA A 129 7.94 -2.98 -7.30
CA ALA A 129 7.74 -1.71 -8.00
C ALA A 129 7.53 -0.53 -7.04
N ILE A 130 6.62 -0.70 -6.07
CA ILE A 130 6.35 0.33 -5.05
C ILE A 130 7.59 0.63 -4.23
N HIS A 131 8.37 -0.40 -3.85
CA HIS A 131 9.65 -0.21 -3.18
C HIS A 131 10.60 0.68 -4.00
N ARG A 132 10.80 0.38 -5.29
CA ARG A 132 11.68 1.19 -6.18
C ARG A 132 11.19 2.63 -6.32
N PHE A 133 9.88 2.80 -6.48
CA PHE A 133 9.25 4.12 -6.57
C PHE A 133 9.45 4.94 -5.29
N MET A 134 9.13 4.36 -4.12
CA MET A 134 9.32 5.05 -2.84
C MET A 134 10.78 5.43 -2.59
N HIS A 135 11.69 4.51 -2.92
CA HIS A 135 13.12 4.73 -2.78
C HIS A 135 13.63 5.86 -3.68
N SER A 136 13.08 6.01 -4.89
CA SER A 136 13.55 6.99 -5.87
C SER A 136 13.04 8.41 -5.62
N CYS A 137 11.79 8.58 -5.18
CA CYS A 137 11.16 9.91 -5.16
C CYS A 137 10.45 10.30 -3.86
N LEU A 138 10.33 9.42 -2.85
CA LEU A 138 9.52 9.66 -1.64
C LEU A 138 10.35 9.75 -0.36
N SER A 139 11.56 10.29 -0.44
CA SER A 139 12.46 10.40 0.72
C SER A 139 11.91 11.29 1.86
N GLY A 140 11.03 12.24 1.52
CA GLY A 140 10.44 13.22 2.43
C GLY A 140 9.17 12.79 3.15
N VAL A 141 8.68 11.56 2.91
CA VAL A 141 7.47 11.01 3.55
C VAL A 141 7.73 10.76 5.02
N THR A 142 6.87 11.33 5.87
CA THR A 142 6.90 11.24 7.32
C THR A 142 5.85 10.30 7.88
N THR A 143 4.75 10.12 7.15
CA THR A 143 3.60 9.31 7.55
C THR A 143 3.24 8.30 6.47
N LEU A 144 3.13 7.03 6.84
CA LEU A 144 2.64 5.96 5.97
C LEU A 144 1.31 5.43 6.48
N HIS A 145 0.30 5.43 5.62
CA HIS A 145 -1.00 4.83 5.86
C HIS A 145 -1.09 3.52 5.09
N CYS A 146 -1.25 2.41 5.81
CA CYS A 146 -1.51 1.09 5.25
C CYS A 146 -2.97 0.75 5.56
N LEU A 147 -3.83 1.00 4.59
CA LEU A 147 -5.28 0.91 4.79
C LEU A 147 -5.85 -0.26 4.00
N GLU A 148 -6.80 -0.95 4.63
CA GLU A 148 -7.52 -2.08 4.07
C GLU A 148 -8.74 -1.55 3.33
N THR A 149 -8.68 -1.57 1.99
CA THR A 149 -9.81 -1.21 1.13
C THR A 149 -10.75 -2.40 0.99
N ARG A 150 -11.99 -2.22 1.44
CA ARG A 150 -13.04 -3.23 1.27
C ARG A 150 -13.72 -3.04 -0.07
N ARG A 151 -13.28 -3.78 -1.08
CA ARG A 151 -14.07 -3.90 -2.32
C ARG A 151 -15.13 -4.99 -2.11
N VAL A 152 -16.34 -4.56 -1.77
CA VAL A 152 -17.52 -5.42 -1.51
C VAL A 152 -17.96 -6.20 -2.76
N HIS A 153 -17.35 -5.98 -3.93
CA HIS A 153 -17.86 -6.49 -5.21
C HIS A 153 -16.88 -7.34 -6.03
N ASP A 154 -15.62 -7.53 -5.61
CA ASP A 154 -14.65 -8.31 -6.40
C ASP A 154 -14.32 -9.66 -5.75
N PHE A 155 -15.02 -10.71 -6.21
CA PHE A 155 -15.07 -12.03 -5.59
C PHE A 155 -13.83 -12.93 -5.83
N SER A 156 -12.79 -12.42 -6.49
CA SER A 156 -11.78 -13.29 -7.13
C SER A 156 -10.35 -13.16 -6.63
N THR A 157 -10.04 -12.22 -5.73
CA THR A 157 -8.65 -11.98 -5.31
C THR A 157 -8.41 -12.33 -3.85
N VAL A 158 -7.32 -13.08 -3.60
CA VAL A 158 -6.77 -13.27 -2.25
C VAL A 158 -6.28 -11.91 -1.79
N LEU A 159 -7.01 -11.28 -0.88
CA LEU A 159 -6.65 -9.98 -0.33
C LEU A 159 -5.66 -10.19 0.82
N LEU A 160 -4.44 -9.74 0.62
CA LEU A 160 -3.40 -9.70 1.65
C LEU A 160 -3.74 -8.62 2.70
N PRO A 161 -3.18 -8.70 3.92
CA PRO A 161 -3.39 -7.65 4.91
C PRO A 161 -2.82 -6.35 4.42
N CYS A 162 -3.43 -5.23 4.81
CA CYS A 162 -2.85 -3.93 4.48
C CYS A 162 -1.43 -3.80 5.02
N THR A 163 -1.08 -4.51 6.11
CA THR A 163 0.29 -4.60 6.62
C THR A 163 1.26 -5.31 5.67
N ALA A 164 0.80 -6.07 4.69
CA ALA A 164 1.65 -6.56 3.60
C ALA A 164 2.27 -5.41 2.80
N ALA A 165 1.68 -4.21 2.82
CA ALA A 165 2.30 -3.01 2.28
C ALA A 165 3.63 -2.66 2.96
N LEU A 166 3.78 -3.01 4.24
CA LEU A 166 4.99 -2.75 5.01
C LEU A 166 6.18 -3.59 4.57
N ARG A 167 5.98 -4.67 3.80
CA ARG A 167 7.06 -5.44 3.16
C ARG A 167 7.96 -4.57 2.29
N THR A 168 7.41 -3.49 1.74
CA THR A 168 8.14 -2.50 0.95
C THR A 168 9.12 -1.66 1.77
N LEU A 169 9.01 -1.67 3.11
CA LEU A 169 9.98 -1.06 4.02
C LEU A 169 11.12 -2.01 4.36
N THR A 170 10.93 -3.32 4.17
CA THR A 170 11.96 -4.33 4.42
C THR A 170 12.76 -4.61 3.16
N HIS A 171 14.02 -5.03 3.32
CA HIS A 171 14.87 -5.30 2.18
C HIS A 171 14.29 -6.44 1.33
N PRO A 172 13.89 -6.18 0.08
CA PRO A 172 13.50 -7.24 -0.81
C PRO A 172 14.78 -8.01 -1.16
N TYR A 173 14.79 -9.33 -0.98
CA TYR A 173 15.61 -10.23 -1.80
C TYR A 173 17.13 -10.41 -1.58
N GLU A 174 17.71 -10.17 -0.41
CA GLU A 174 19.03 -10.80 -0.15
C GLU A 174 18.93 -12.31 0.18
N ARG A 175 17.73 -12.87 0.37
CA ARG A 175 17.59 -14.26 0.87
C ARG A 175 17.73 -15.38 -0.16
N ASP A 176 17.45 -15.17 -1.46
CA ASP A 176 17.29 -16.32 -2.38
C ASP A 176 18.24 -16.35 -3.60
N THR A 177 18.98 -15.28 -3.91
CA THR A 177 19.80 -15.25 -5.14
C THR A 177 21.22 -15.82 -4.98
N GLN A 178 21.62 -16.26 -3.79
CA GLN A 178 22.90 -16.97 -3.62
C GLN A 178 22.85 -18.45 -4.06
N SER A 179 21.68 -19.00 -4.43
CA SER A 179 21.55 -20.44 -4.75
C SER A 179 21.58 -20.80 -6.25
N SER A 180 21.81 -19.85 -7.18
CA SER A 180 21.78 -20.16 -8.63
C SER A 180 22.69 -19.29 -9.49
N LEU A 181 24.01 -19.35 -9.25
CA LEU A 181 25.02 -18.86 -10.20
C LEU A 181 25.78 -20.02 -10.84
N THR A 182 25.12 -20.68 -11.80
CA THR A 182 25.78 -21.39 -12.92
C THR A 182 24.88 -21.28 -14.16
N GLY A 183 24.80 -20.09 -14.75
CA GLY A 183 23.96 -19.82 -15.92
C GLY A 183 24.37 -18.53 -16.62
N GLN A 184 25.47 -18.61 -17.34
CA GLN A 184 26.18 -17.51 -18.00
C GLN A 184 25.37 -16.96 -19.20
N TRP A 185 24.51 -15.96 -18.98
CA TRP A 185 23.85 -15.22 -20.07
C TRP A 185 24.42 -13.81 -20.18
N SER A 186 25.25 -13.63 -21.21
CA SER A 186 25.92 -12.40 -21.57
C SER A 186 24.93 -11.43 -22.24
N ASN A 187 24.41 -10.45 -21.50
CA ASN A 187 23.72 -9.30 -22.09
C ASN A 187 24.63 -8.06 -22.04
N PRO A 188 25.09 -7.53 -23.20
CA PRO A 188 25.94 -6.35 -23.26
C PRO A 188 25.08 -5.12 -23.57
N ARG A 189 24.62 -4.39 -22.53
CA ARG A 189 24.28 -2.94 -22.58
C ARG A 189 23.64 -2.47 -21.28
N SER A 190 24.48 -2.16 -20.30
CA SER A 190 24.18 -1.11 -19.30
C SER A 190 25.51 -0.63 -18.73
N GLN A 191 26.18 0.21 -19.52
CA GLN A 191 27.30 1.04 -19.04
C GLN A 191 26.69 2.38 -18.64
N TYR A 192 26.08 2.44 -17.46
CA TYR A 192 25.87 3.69 -16.73
C TYR A 192 26.61 3.55 -15.40
N ASP A 193 27.78 4.19 -15.35
CA ASP A 193 28.54 4.63 -14.18
C ASP A 193 28.55 3.74 -12.93
N ALA A 194 29.49 2.79 -12.93
CA ALA A 194 30.08 2.23 -11.73
C ALA A 194 31.05 3.27 -11.11
N GLY A 195 30.55 4.12 -10.20
CA GLY A 195 31.41 5.14 -9.56
C GLY A 195 30.89 5.81 -8.29
N VAL A 196 29.69 5.51 -7.80
CA VAL A 196 29.19 6.05 -6.53
C VAL A 196 29.12 4.93 -5.50
N SER A 197 30.15 4.87 -4.65
CA SER A 197 30.18 4.01 -3.48
C SER A 197 29.02 4.35 -2.54
N GLY A 198 27.95 3.55 -2.63
CA GLY A 198 27.47 2.79 -1.47
C GLY A 198 26.74 3.53 -0.36
N SER A 199 26.16 4.71 -0.58
CA SER A 199 25.10 5.18 0.32
C SER A 199 23.89 4.28 0.08
N ARG A 200 23.72 3.24 0.91
CA ARG A 200 22.48 2.46 0.98
C ARG A 200 21.38 3.42 1.40
N THR A 201 20.74 4.05 0.43
CA THR A 201 19.59 4.90 0.68
C THR A 201 18.46 3.99 1.14
N HIS A 202 18.01 4.19 2.37
CA HIS A 202 16.93 3.40 2.92
C HIS A 202 15.59 3.91 2.39
N THR A 203 14.62 3.01 2.23
CA THR A 203 13.25 3.36 1.81
C THR A 203 12.55 4.17 2.91
N LEU A 204 12.03 5.34 2.53
CA LEU A 204 11.37 6.33 3.40
C LEU A 204 12.20 6.66 4.67
N PRO A 205 13.37 7.32 4.53
CA PRO A 205 14.25 7.60 5.66
C PRO A 205 13.64 8.59 6.67
N ALA A 206 12.73 9.47 6.24
CA ALA A 206 12.04 10.43 7.10
C ALA A 206 10.79 9.86 7.81
N LEU A 207 10.42 8.60 7.53
CA LEU A 207 9.21 7.99 8.08
C LEU A 207 9.32 7.84 9.60
N HIS A 208 8.41 8.48 10.32
CA HIS A 208 8.32 8.39 11.77
C HIS A 208 6.93 7.96 12.26
N THR A 209 5.90 8.02 11.43
CA THR A 209 4.54 7.62 11.79
C THR A 209 4.03 6.54 10.83
N ILE A 210 3.50 5.45 11.39
CA ILE A 210 2.78 4.42 10.65
C ILE A 210 1.35 4.35 11.16
N ILE A 211 0.38 4.39 10.24
CA ILE A 211 -1.04 4.23 10.50
C ILE A 211 -1.48 2.95 9.78
N VAL A 212 -2.01 1.99 10.51
CA VAL A 212 -2.45 0.69 9.97
C VAL A 212 -3.89 0.42 10.36
N SER A 213 -4.69 -0.06 9.41
CA SER A 213 -6.04 -0.56 9.71
C SER A 213 -6.03 -2.06 9.96
N MET A 214 -6.87 -2.52 10.89
CA MET A 214 -7.12 -3.94 11.08
C MET A 214 -8.62 -4.17 11.15
N TRP A 215 -9.13 -5.07 10.30
CA TRP A 215 -10.53 -5.46 10.35
C TRP A 215 -10.72 -6.96 10.49
N VAL A 216 -11.31 -7.36 11.61
CA VAL A 216 -11.60 -8.77 11.89
C VAL A 216 -13.09 -8.99 11.75
N VAL A 217 -13.47 -9.55 10.61
CA VAL A 217 -14.86 -9.82 10.23
C VAL A 217 -15.25 -11.24 10.61
N GLN A 218 -16.49 -11.42 11.07
CA GLN A 218 -17.03 -12.77 11.26
C GLN A 218 -17.37 -13.32 9.88
N ALA A 219 -16.79 -14.48 9.54
CA ALA A 219 -17.24 -15.26 8.40
C ALA A 219 -18.75 -15.49 8.54
N MET A 220 -19.54 -14.78 7.74
CA MET A 220 -20.95 -15.08 7.59
C MET A 220 -21.07 -16.38 6.79
N ASP A 221 -22.20 -17.07 6.96
CA ASP A 221 -22.45 -18.42 6.45
C ASP A 221 -21.86 -18.67 5.05
N ARG A 222 -21.17 -19.81 4.88
CA ARG A 222 -20.31 -20.13 3.73
C ARG A 222 -21.01 -20.05 2.36
N ASP A 223 -22.33 -20.02 2.35
CA ASP A 223 -23.14 -19.83 1.14
C ASP A 223 -23.10 -18.40 0.58
N LYS A 224 -22.48 -17.45 1.29
CA LYS A 224 -22.19 -16.10 0.81
C LYS A 224 -20.68 -15.81 0.82
N LEU A 225 -19.94 -16.57 0.01
CA LEU A 225 -18.80 -16.20 -0.85
C LEU A 225 -17.85 -15.04 -0.49
N TRP A 226 -17.65 -14.72 0.79
CA TRP A 226 -16.72 -13.68 1.23
C TRP A 226 -15.91 -14.20 2.41
N THR A 227 -14.65 -14.55 2.17
CA THR A 227 -13.71 -14.85 3.26
C THR A 227 -12.51 -13.92 3.14
N MET A 228 -12.76 -12.62 3.29
CA MET A 228 -11.72 -11.69 3.72
C MET A 228 -11.57 -11.88 5.22
N TYR A 229 -10.48 -12.55 5.61
CA TYR A 229 -10.21 -13.01 6.97
C TYR A 229 -11.34 -13.85 7.55
N ASN A 230 -11.07 -15.13 7.76
CA ASN A 230 -12.05 -16.02 8.40
C ASN A 230 -12.30 -15.67 9.89
N GLY A 231 -11.88 -14.48 10.34
CA GLY A 231 -11.71 -14.14 11.74
C GLY A 231 -10.86 -15.19 12.45
N SER A 232 -9.97 -15.87 11.71
CA SER A 232 -9.14 -16.93 12.27
C SER A 232 -8.00 -16.29 13.06
N ALA A 233 -7.50 -16.99 14.06
CA ALA A 233 -6.32 -16.52 14.79
C ALA A 233 -5.09 -16.41 13.87
N THR A 234 -5.04 -17.19 12.79
CA THR A 234 -3.95 -17.14 11.80
C THR A 234 -3.94 -15.82 11.05
N ASP A 235 -5.11 -15.37 10.60
CA ASP A 235 -5.28 -14.11 9.87
C ASP A 235 -4.77 -12.90 10.66
N VAL A 236 -5.19 -12.81 11.93
CA VAL A 236 -4.76 -11.74 12.84
C VAL A 236 -3.27 -11.86 13.16
N ARG A 237 -2.74 -13.09 13.23
CA ARG A 237 -1.31 -13.32 13.40
C ARG A 237 -0.50 -12.83 12.21
N ASP A 238 -0.89 -13.19 10.99
CA ASP A 238 -0.19 -12.78 9.77
C ASP A 238 -0.18 -11.25 9.65
N TRP A 239 -1.31 -10.60 9.96
CA TRP A 239 -1.38 -9.13 10.02
C TRP A 239 -0.35 -8.55 10.99
N TRP A 240 -0.25 -9.11 12.20
CA TRP A 240 0.68 -8.69 13.24
C TRP A 240 2.15 -8.99 12.89
N ASP A 241 2.44 -10.16 12.32
CA ASP A 241 3.79 -10.59 11.99
C ASP A 241 4.44 -9.66 10.95
N GLU A 242 3.68 -9.26 9.91
CA GLU A 242 4.13 -8.26 8.93
C GLU A 242 4.48 -6.92 9.57
N LEU A 243 3.63 -6.46 10.49
CA LEU A 243 3.83 -5.20 11.21
C LEU A 243 5.07 -5.26 12.11
N ILE A 244 5.17 -6.30 12.95
CA ILE A 244 6.31 -6.48 13.87
C ILE A 244 7.62 -6.63 13.09
N GLN A 245 7.61 -7.38 11.98
CA GLN A 245 8.78 -7.55 11.13
C GLN A 245 9.26 -6.21 10.56
N ALA A 246 8.35 -5.38 10.04
CA ALA A 246 8.70 -4.07 9.49
C ALA A 246 9.23 -3.12 10.57
N LEU A 247 8.59 -3.07 11.74
CA LEU A 247 9.02 -2.24 12.87
C LEU A 247 10.40 -2.66 13.41
N THR A 248 10.62 -3.97 13.54
CA THR A 248 11.90 -4.54 13.97
C THR A 248 13.00 -4.19 12.99
N TYR A 249 12.78 -4.44 11.69
CA TYR A 249 13.75 -4.11 10.64
C TYR A 249 14.13 -2.62 10.66
N ARG A 250 13.16 -1.73 10.78
CA ARG A 250 13.40 -0.28 10.84
C ARG A 250 14.17 0.12 12.09
N ARG A 251 13.86 -0.44 13.25
CA ARG A 251 14.63 -0.21 14.49
C ARG A 251 16.08 -0.67 14.32
N ASP A 252 16.28 -1.88 13.80
CA ASP A 252 17.60 -2.51 13.67
C ASP A 252 18.48 -1.80 12.63
N THR A 253 17.87 -1.09 11.67
CA THR A 253 18.56 -0.23 10.69
C THR A 253 18.71 1.24 11.14
N GLY A 254 18.30 1.59 12.36
CA GLY A 254 18.41 2.94 12.92
C GLY A 254 17.35 3.93 12.42
N LEU A 255 16.32 3.45 11.73
CA LEU A 255 15.22 4.24 11.16
C LEU A 255 13.90 4.03 11.91
N ARG A 256 14.00 4.05 13.24
CA ARG A 256 12.91 3.72 14.16
C ARG A 256 11.66 4.57 13.90
N VAL A 257 10.51 3.90 13.86
CA VAL A 257 9.19 4.52 13.84
C VAL A 257 8.88 5.04 15.24
N ARG A 258 8.49 6.31 15.35
CA ARG A 258 8.16 6.95 16.62
C ARG A 258 6.73 6.63 17.02
N THR A 259 5.79 6.82 16.11
CA THR A 259 4.37 6.66 16.38
C THR A 259 3.78 5.54 15.53
N LEU A 260 3.18 4.55 16.19
CA LEU A 260 2.31 3.57 15.56
C LEU A 260 0.87 3.87 15.96
N ARG A 261 -0.01 3.98 14.97
CA ARG A 261 -1.44 4.13 15.18
C ARG A 261 -2.17 2.97 14.54
N ILE A 262 -3.06 2.33 15.29
CA ILE A 262 -3.84 1.19 14.84
C ILE A 262 -5.31 1.58 14.90
N ILE A 263 -6.01 1.41 13.78
CA ILE A 263 -7.43 1.73 13.64
C ILE A 263 -8.22 0.49 13.23
N GLY A 264 -9.55 0.59 13.32
CA GLY A 264 -10.48 -0.43 12.86
C GLY A 264 -11.09 -1.24 14.00
N GLY A 265 -11.03 -2.57 13.92
CA GLY A 265 -11.36 -3.45 15.03
C GLY A 265 -12.14 -4.71 14.63
N TRP A 266 -13.09 -5.10 15.47
CA TRP A 266 -13.78 -6.40 15.39
C TRP A 266 -15.27 -6.22 15.17
N THR A 267 -15.83 -7.03 14.30
CA THR A 267 -17.28 -6.99 14.02
C THR A 267 -18.14 -7.58 15.12
N SER A 268 -17.54 -8.32 16.06
CA SER A 268 -18.24 -8.83 17.23
C SER A 268 -17.31 -9.02 18.42
N GLN A 269 -17.88 -8.90 19.63
CA GLN A 269 -17.18 -9.16 20.89
C GLN A 269 -16.60 -10.59 20.92
N LYS A 270 -17.34 -11.56 20.36
CA LYS A 270 -16.91 -12.96 20.31
C LYS A 270 -15.62 -13.18 19.50
N LEU A 271 -15.35 -12.35 18.48
CA LEU A 271 -14.10 -12.41 17.73
C LEU A 271 -12.97 -11.72 18.47
N HIS A 272 -13.26 -10.56 19.06
CA HIS A 272 -12.33 -9.87 19.95
C HIS A 272 -11.84 -10.80 21.05
N ASP A 273 -12.76 -11.43 21.80
CA ASP A 273 -12.40 -12.33 22.90
C ASP A 273 -11.58 -13.54 22.46
N ARG A 274 -11.82 -14.06 21.24
CA ARG A 274 -11.04 -15.17 20.67
C ARG A 274 -9.61 -14.79 20.29
N THR A 275 -9.36 -13.51 20.02
CA THR A 275 -8.07 -13.01 19.53
C THR A 275 -7.33 -12.19 20.59
N ALA A 276 -8.00 -11.81 21.69
CA ALA A 276 -7.51 -10.89 22.71
C ALA A 276 -6.17 -11.30 23.35
N GLU A 277 -5.94 -12.59 23.64
CA GLU A 277 -4.69 -13.03 24.24
C GLU A 277 -3.49 -12.80 23.30
N MET A 278 -3.64 -13.24 22.04
CA MET A 278 -2.61 -13.04 21.02
C MET A 278 -2.43 -11.57 20.68
N ASP A 279 -3.55 -10.84 20.53
CA ASP A 279 -3.54 -9.42 20.25
C ASP A 279 -2.83 -8.62 21.34
N GLY A 280 -3.12 -8.90 22.61
CA GLY A 280 -2.44 -8.29 23.75
C GLY A 280 -0.94 -8.57 23.80
N ALA A 281 -0.52 -9.80 23.46
CA ALA A 281 0.89 -10.15 23.38
C ALA A 281 1.62 -9.41 22.24
N MET A 282 1.01 -9.32 21.06
CA MET A 282 1.59 -8.61 19.91
C MET A 282 1.59 -7.10 20.10
N LEU A 283 0.56 -6.54 20.75
CA LEU A 283 0.50 -5.13 21.14
C LEU A 283 1.64 -4.78 22.10
N ALA A 284 1.89 -5.61 23.12
CA ALA A 284 3.01 -5.42 24.03
C ALA A 284 4.36 -5.47 23.30
N HIS A 285 4.50 -6.34 22.29
CA HIS A 285 5.70 -6.39 21.45
C HIS A 285 5.85 -5.12 20.61
N ALA A 286 4.76 -4.62 19.99
CA ALA A 286 4.77 -3.39 19.22
C ALA A 286 5.15 -2.17 20.07
N VAL A 287 4.63 -2.07 21.31
CA VAL A 287 5.01 -1.02 22.27
C VAL A 287 6.52 -0.98 22.53
N ALA A 288 7.19 -2.14 22.55
CA ALA A 288 8.64 -2.19 22.74
C ALA A 288 9.44 -1.72 21.50
N LEU A 289 8.80 -1.56 20.34
CA LEU A 289 9.44 -1.18 19.07
C LEU A 289 9.28 0.30 18.73
N VAL A 290 8.23 0.97 19.22
CA VAL A 290 7.90 2.37 18.93
C VAL A 290 7.97 3.25 20.19
N ASP A 291 7.93 4.58 20.04
CA ASP A 291 7.90 5.51 21.18
C ASP A 291 6.47 5.73 21.69
N GLU A 292 5.51 5.77 20.77
CA GLU A 292 4.10 6.00 21.04
C GLU A 292 3.26 4.99 20.26
N LEU A 293 2.36 4.31 20.97
CA LEU A 293 1.35 3.46 20.36
C LEU A 293 -0.04 4.01 20.67
N VAL A 294 -0.82 4.27 19.62
CA VAL A 294 -2.21 4.72 19.71
C VAL A 294 -3.10 3.62 19.13
N ASP A 295 -3.85 2.92 19.98
CA ASP A 295 -4.81 1.90 19.55
C ASP A 295 -6.23 2.47 19.63
N GLU A 296 -6.86 2.62 18.48
CA GLU A 296 -8.23 3.12 18.33
C GLU A 296 -9.20 2.05 17.85
N ARG A 297 -8.78 0.78 17.87
CA ARG A 297 -9.63 -0.31 17.45
C ARG A 297 -10.82 -0.45 18.40
N LYS A 298 -12.00 -0.69 17.82
CA LYS A 298 -13.26 -0.83 18.56
C LYS A 298 -13.93 -2.16 18.28
N VAL A 299 -14.70 -2.63 19.25
CA VAL A 299 -15.67 -3.70 19.02
C VAL A 299 -16.99 -3.03 18.65
N GLY A 300 -17.52 -3.35 17.48
CA GLY A 300 -18.82 -2.85 17.09
C GLY A 300 -19.37 -3.61 15.88
N PRO A 301 -20.70 -3.77 15.77
CA PRO A 301 -21.26 -4.03 14.46
C PRO A 301 -20.82 -2.85 13.61
N HIS A 302 -20.16 -3.10 12.47
CA HIS A 302 -20.03 -2.03 11.50
C HIS A 302 -21.41 -1.42 11.32
N HIS A 303 -21.47 -0.08 11.31
CA HIS A 303 -22.57 0.60 10.67
C HIS A 303 -22.88 -0.21 9.42
N GLN A 304 -24.11 -0.74 9.34
CA GLN A 304 -24.60 -1.42 8.16
C GLN A 304 -24.29 -0.47 7.01
N VAL A 305 -23.20 -0.74 6.29
CA VAL A 305 -22.83 0.03 5.12
C VAL A 305 -24.04 -0.14 4.23
N LEU A 306 -24.63 1.02 3.96
CA LEU A 306 -25.86 1.26 3.24
C LEU A 306 -26.12 0.11 2.27
N GLN A 307 -27.21 -0.64 2.48
CA GLN A 307 -27.79 -1.39 1.38
C GLN A 307 -28.02 -0.37 0.28
N ASP A 308 -27.35 -0.56 -0.85
CA ASP A 308 -27.43 0.32 -1.99
C ASP A 308 -28.91 0.47 -2.36
N PRO A 309 -29.51 1.68 -2.28
CA PRO A 309 -30.95 1.85 -2.52
C PRO A 309 -31.35 1.53 -3.97
N CYS A 310 -30.40 1.23 -4.85
CA CYS A 310 -30.64 0.82 -6.22
C CYS A 310 -31.06 -0.65 -6.40
N ASP A 311 -31.09 -1.47 -5.34
CA ASP A 311 -31.53 -2.87 -5.38
C ASP A 311 -32.99 -3.10 -4.89
N GLN A 312 -33.85 -2.05 -4.87
CA GLN A 312 -35.29 -2.17 -4.56
C GLN A 312 -36.21 -1.87 -5.76
#